data_AF-A0A3S0DQ59-F1
#
_entry.id   AF-A0A3S0DQ59-F1
#
_cell.length_a   1.000
_cell.length_b   1.000
_cell.length_c   1.000
_cell.angle_alpha   90.00
_cell.angle_beta   90.00
_cell.angle_gamma   90.00
#
_symmetry.space_group_name_H-M   'P 1'
#
loop_
_entity.id
_entity.type
_entity.pdbx_description
1 polymer ?
#
loop_
_entity_poly.entity_id
_entity_poly.type
_entity_poly.pdbx_seq_one_letter_code
_entity_poly.pdbx_strand_id
1 'polypeptide(L)'
;MDATPGTVMLMSSATGDMEKINTAFAGIVTDSFKTHPMRHQTDAEQRRRISILIDYFRIMRGEKKWPLDRALQEVRFALEAKLDGREFEWPPEGQVLYGVDRGVEPIAEQLRKRPPLICG
;
A
#
# COMPACT_ATOMS: atom_id res chain seq x y z
N MET A 1 -3.23 -51.29 15.62
CA MET A 1 -2.18 -51.01 14.62
C MET A 1 -2.56 -49.72 13.94
N ASP A 2 -1.61 -48.78 13.97
CA ASP A 2 -1.69 -47.38 13.57
C ASP A 2 -2.25 -47.13 12.18
N ALA A 3 -3.13 -46.13 12.07
CA ALA A 3 -3.33 -45.35 10.87
C ALA A 3 -2.96 -43.90 11.20
N THR A 4 -1.72 -43.52 10.92
CA THR A 4 -1.25 -42.14 11.01
C THR A 4 -1.88 -41.33 9.87
N PRO A 5 -2.69 -40.28 10.12
CA PRO A 5 -3.12 -39.36 9.07
C PRO A 5 -1.96 -38.42 8.72
N GLY A 6 -1.13 -38.85 7.77
CA GLY A 6 -0.03 -38.06 7.23
C GLY A 6 -0.50 -37.11 6.14
N THR A 7 -0.18 -35.82 6.33
CA THR A 7 0.00 -34.79 5.30
C THR A 7 -1.22 -33.96 4.92
N VAL A 8 -1.39 -32.86 5.63
CA VAL A 8 -2.08 -31.66 5.13
C VAL A 8 -1.15 -31.01 4.10
N MET A 9 -1.39 -31.23 2.79
CA MET A 9 -0.68 -30.48 1.75
C MET A 9 -1.23 -29.05 1.69
N LEU A 10 -0.46 -28.12 2.27
CA LEU A 10 -0.55 -26.68 2.00
C LEU A 10 -0.26 -26.42 0.51
N MET A 11 -1.29 -26.29 -0.32
CA MET A 11 -1.16 -25.98 -1.76
C MET A 11 -2.22 -24.96 -2.21
N SER A 12 -2.33 -23.79 -1.54
CA SER A 12 -3.25 -22.72 -1.99
C SER A 12 -2.80 -21.27 -1.75
N SER A 13 -1.58 -21.02 -1.27
CA SER A 13 -1.22 -19.67 -0.76
C SER A 13 -0.85 -18.65 -1.84
N ALA A 14 -0.29 -19.08 -2.98
CA ALA A 14 0.25 -18.14 -3.98
C ALA A 14 -0.84 -17.39 -4.77
N THR A 15 -1.95 -18.05 -5.08
CA THR A 15 -3.06 -17.46 -5.84
C THR A 15 -3.80 -16.41 -5.00
N GLY A 16 -4.05 -16.71 -3.72
CA GLY A 16 -4.72 -15.79 -2.80
C GLY A 16 -3.89 -14.54 -2.50
N ASP A 17 -2.56 -14.68 -2.37
CA ASP A 17 -1.68 -13.54 -2.15
C ASP A 17 -1.63 -12.59 -3.36
N MET A 18 -1.61 -13.14 -4.58
CA MET A 18 -1.64 -12.34 -5.81
C MET A 18 -2.97 -11.61 -6.00
N GLU A 19 -4.10 -12.26 -5.73
CA GLU A 19 -5.42 -11.61 -5.76
C GLU A 19 -5.52 -10.50 -4.72
N LYS A 20 -4.97 -10.71 -3.52
CA LYS A 20 -4.91 -9.70 -2.46
C LYS A 20 -4.09 -8.48 -2.86
N ILE A 21 -2.91 -8.69 -3.44
CA ILE A 21 -2.06 -7.60 -3.94
C ILE A 21 -2.79 -6.82 -5.04
N ASN A 22 -3.36 -7.50 -6.02
CA ASN A 22 -4.07 -6.86 -7.13
C ASN A 22 -5.26 -6.03 -6.64
N THR A 23 -6.06 -6.58 -5.73
CA THR A 23 -7.21 -5.88 -5.14
C THR A 23 -6.76 -4.64 -4.36
N ALA A 24 -5.71 -4.77 -3.54
CA ALA A 24 -5.17 -3.66 -2.78
C ALA A 24 -4.61 -2.56 -3.70
N PHE A 25 -3.82 -2.92 -4.72
CA PHE A 25 -3.23 -1.97 -5.65
C PHE A 25 -4.30 -1.23 -6.46
N ALA A 26 -5.31 -1.94 -6.96
CA ALA A 26 -6.43 -1.33 -7.67
C ALA A 26 -7.17 -0.33 -6.77
N GLY A 27 -7.42 -0.69 -5.50
CA GLY A 27 -8.03 0.21 -4.51
C GLY A 27 -7.20 1.46 -4.25
N ILE A 28 -5.90 1.28 -3.99
CA ILE A 28 -4.96 2.40 -3.72
C ILE A 28 -4.88 3.34 -4.92
N VAL A 29 -4.76 2.82 -6.14
CA VAL A 29 -4.70 3.65 -7.35
C VAL A 29 -6.02 4.41 -7.54
N THR A 30 -7.16 3.74 -7.38
CA THR A 30 -8.47 4.40 -7.49
C THR A 30 -8.62 5.53 -6.47
N ASP A 31 -8.23 5.30 -5.22
CA ASP A 31 -8.31 6.31 -4.17
C ASP A 31 -7.31 7.46 -4.38
N SER A 32 -6.12 7.16 -4.93
CA SER A 32 -5.14 8.19 -5.24
C SER A 32 -5.63 9.22 -6.26
N PHE A 33 -6.58 8.87 -7.14
CA PHE A 33 -7.18 9.83 -8.07
C PHE A 33 -8.20 10.74 -7.41
N LYS A 34 -8.75 10.36 -6.25
CA LYS A 34 -9.61 11.21 -5.43
C LYS A 34 -8.79 12.25 -4.66
N THR A 35 -7.63 11.85 -4.13
CA THR A 35 -6.76 12.73 -3.33
C THR A 35 -5.81 13.57 -4.18
N HIS A 36 -5.38 13.06 -5.35
CA HIS A 36 -4.52 13.75 -6.30
C HIS A 36 -5.21 13.80 -7.67
N PRO A 37 -6.28 14.59 -7.79
CA PRO A 37 -7.06 14.67 -9.02
C PRO A 37 -6.24 15.31 -10.13
N MET A 38 -6.17 14.61 -11.25
CA MET A 38 -5.65 15.13 -12.52
C MET A 38 -6.80 15.71 -13.33
N ARG A 39 -6.51 16.62 -14.27
CA ARG A 39 -7.53 17.11 -15.23
C ARG A 39 -8.12 15.96 -16.07
N HIS A 40 -7.32 14.93 -16.36
CA HIS A 40 -7.75 13.72 -17.07
C HIS A 40 -7.11 12.46 -16.46
N GLN A 41 -7.92 11.45 -16.15
CA GLN A 41 -7.43 10.11 -15.83
C GLN A 41 -7.10 9.40 -17.14
N THR A 42 -5.84 9.01 -17.31
CA THR A 42 -5.37 8.32 -18.52
C THR A 42 -4.76 6.98 -18.14
N ASP A 43 -4.79 6.02 -19.08
CA ASP A 43 -4.15 4.70 -18.90
C ASP A 43 -2.65 4.84 -18.59
N ALA A 44 -1.99 5.85 -19.16
CA ALA A 44 -0.59 6.14 -18.91
C ALA A 44 -0.35 6.53 -17.44
N GLU A 45 -1.20 7.37 -16.87
CA GLU A 45 -1.08 7.77 -15.46
C GLU A 45 -1.45 6.62 -14.52
N GLN A 46 -2.46 5.81 -14.87
CA GLN A 46 -2.78 4.61 -14.11
C GLN A 46 -1.59 3.64 -14.06
N ARG A 47 -0.94 3.39 -15.21
CA ARG A 47 0.28 2.57 -15.29
C ARG A 47 1.44 3.16 -14.49
N ARG A 48 1.63 4.48 -14.54
CA ARG A 48 2.66 5.17 -13.76
C ARG A 48 2.46 4.95 -12.25
N ARG A 49 1.24 5.12 -11.75
CA ARG A 49 0.92 4.91 -10.33
C ARG A 49 1.12 3.45 -9.90
N ILE A 50 0.72 2.49 -10.74
CA ILE A 50 0.97 1.07 -10.50
C ILE A 50 2.47 0.76 -10.47
N SER A 51 3.26 1.34 -11.38
CA SER A 51 4.73 1.15 -11.40
C SER A 51 5.36 1.62 -10.08
N ILE A 52 4.95 2.80 -9.58
CA ILE A 52 5.42 3.32 -8.29
C ILE A 52 5.08 2.34 -7.16
N LEU A 53 3.85 1.82 -7.13
CA LEU A 53 3.46 0.83 -6.12
C LEU A 53 4.33 -0.44 -6.19
N ILE A 54 4.58 -0.97 -7.39
CA ILE A 54 5.39 -2.17 -7.58
C ILE A 54 6.83 -1.94 -7.09
N ASP A 55 7.44 -0.81 -7.43
CA ASP A 55 8.83 -0.51 -7.07
C ASP A 55 9.00 -0.45 -5.55
N TYR A 56 8.12 0.27 -4.85
CA TYR A 56 8.15 0.35 -3.40
C TYR A 56 7.80 -0.97 -2.72
N PHE A 57 6.81 -1.69 -3.24
CA PHE A 57 6.43 -3.00 -2.70
C PHE A 57 7.57 -4.02 -2.83
N ARG A 58 8.33 -3.99 -3.92
CA ARG A 58 9.54 -4.81 -4.10
C ARG A 58 10.60 -4.52 -3.05
N ILE A 59 10.87 -3.25 -2.75
CA ILE A 59 11.82 -2.87 -1.69
C ILE A 59 11.33 -3.37 -0.33
N MET A 60 10.04 -3.17 -0.03
CA MET A 60 9.42 -3.59 1.23
C MET A 60 9.49 -5.10 1.44
N ARG A 61 9.21 -5.91 0.41
CA ARG A 61 9.20 -7.38 0.50
C ARG A 61 10.58 -8.01 0.34
N GLY A 62 11.44 -7.44 -0.50
CA GLY A 62 12.76 -7.98 -0.82
C GLY A 62 13.83 -7.54 0.18
N GLU A 63 14.07 -6.23 0.27
CA GLU A 63 15.15 -5.68 1.09
C GLU A 63 14.75 -5.59 2.56
N LYS A 64 13.59 -4.99 2.83
CA LYS A 64 13.09 -4.80 4.20
C LYS A 64 12.44 -6.05 4.79
N LYS A 65 12.14 -7.06 3.96
CA LYS A 65 11.53 -8.34 4.34
C LYS A 65 10.24 -8.19 5.16
N TRP A 66 9.47 -7.14 4.92
CA TRP A 66 8.23 -6.88 5.66
C TRP A 66 7.16 -7.93 5.33
N PRO A 67 6.26 -8.26 6.27
CA PRO A 67 5.07 -9.06 5.99
C PRO A 67 4.20 -8.43 4.90
N LEU A 68 3.45 -9.26 4.16
CA LEU A 68 2.60 -8.83 3.04
C LEU A 68 1.65 -7.72 3.46
N ASP A 69 0.95 -7.89 4.58
CA ASP A 69 -0.05 -6.94 5.08
C ASP A 69 0.56 -5.58 5.42
N ARG A 70 1.73 -5.57 6.06
CA ARG A 70 2.47 -4.35 6.35
C ARG A 70 2.89 -3.65 5.05
N ALA A 71 3.45 -4.39 4.10
CA ALA A 71 3.85 -3.82 2.82
C ALA A 71 2.67 -3.21 2.06
N LEU A 72 1.50 -3.85 2.07
CA LEU A 72 0.29 -3.32 1.42
C LEU A 72 -0.28 -2.08 2.12
N GLN A 73 -0.15 -1.97 3.44
CA GLN A 73 -0.53 -0.75 4.17
C GLN A 73 0.41 0.41 3.83
N GLU A 74 1.71 0.14 3.79
CA GLU A 74 2.75 1.17 3.66
C GLU A 74 2.94 1.66 2.22
N VAL A 75 2.74 0.80 1.23
CA VAL A 75 2.92 1.15 -0.19
C VAL A 75 2.00 2.29 -0.65
N ARG A 76 0.85 2.47 0.01
CA ARG A 76 -0.04 3.61 -0.21
C ARG A 76 0.65 4.94 0.11
N PHE A 77 1.30 5.04 1.27
CA PHE A 77 1.98 6.26 1.70
C PHE A 77 3.17 6.58 0.79
N ALA A 78 3.85 5.56 0.28
CA ALA A 78 4.91 5.72 -0.70
C ALA A 78 4.39 6.30 -2.03
N LEU A 79 3.22 5.85 -2.50
CA LEU A 79 2.57 6.43 -3.68
C LEU A 79 2.21 7.90 -3.44
N GLU A 80 1.57 8.21 -2.31
CA GLU A 80 1.20 9.59 -1.96
C GLU A 80 2.42 10.51 -1.90
N ALA A 81 3.51 10.07 -1.24
CA ALA A 81 4.76 10.84 -1.20
C ALA A 81 5.32 11.13 -2.61
N LYS A 82 5.35 10.12 -3.49
CA LYS A 82 5.83 10.31 -4.87
C LYS A 82 4.91 11.21 -5.71
N LEU A 83 3.59 11.14 -5.52
CA LEU A 83 2.65 12.03 -6.19
C LEU A 83 2.78 13.48 -5.72
N ASP A 84 3.09 13.69 -4.44
CA ASP A 84 3.39 15.00 -3.84
C ASP A 84 4.80 15.53 -4.20
N GLY A 85 5.61 14.77 -4.93
CA GLY A 85 7.00 15.14 -5.25
C GLY A 85 7.95 15.06 -4.04
N ARG A 86 7.56 14.35 -2.99
CA ARG A 86 8.33 14.17 -1.76
C ARG A 86 9.03 12.81 -1.72
N GLU A 87 10.04 12.70 -0.87
CA GLU A 87 10.62 11.39 -0.56
C GLU A 87 9.72 10.62 0.40
N PHE A 88 9.72 9.29 0.25
CA PHE A 88 9.00 8.42 1.17
C PHE A 88 9.85 8.21 2.43
N GLU A 89 9.33 8.64 3.56
CA GLU A 89 9.95 8.41 4.87
C GLU A 89 9.66 6.98 5.33
N TRP A 90 10.73 6.18 5.44
CA TRP A 90 10.60 4.79 5.87
C TRP A 90 10.23 4.73 7.36
N PRO A 91 9.14 4.03 7.74
CA PRO A 91 8.80 3.81 9.13
C PRO A 91 9.93 3.05 9.85
N PRO A 92 10.14 3.31 11.15
CA PRO A 92 11.21 2.69 11.91
C PRO A 92 11.10 1.16 11.93
N GLU A 93 12.25 0.50 11.96
CA GLU A 93 12.33 -0.96 12.05
C GLU A 93 11.76 -1.43 13.40
N GLY A 94 10.92 -2.46 13.37
CA GLY A 94 10.24 -2.98 14.57
C GLY A 94 8.82 -2.46 14.83
N GLN A 95 8.33 -1.45 14.08
CA GLN A 95 6.93 -1.04 14.22
C GLN A 95 6.01 -2.00 13.46
N VAL A 96 5.30 -2.85 14.20
CA VAL A 96 4.28 -3.75 13.64
C VAL A 96 2.94 -3.03 13.66
N LEU A 97 2.44 -2.62 12.49
CA LEU A 97 1.10 -2.05 12.34
C LEU A 97 0.03 -3.17 12.37
N TYR A 98 -0.02 -3.98 13.44
CA TYR A 98 -1.19 -4.82 13.70
C TYR A 98 -2.23 -3.98 14.42
N GLY A 99 -3.24 -3.49 13.69
CA GLY A 99 -4.51 -3.07 14.28
C GLY A 99 -4.44 -2.09 15.45
N VAL A 100 -3.50 -1.14 15.45
CA VAL A 100 -3.47 -0.06 16.44
C VAL A 100 -3.89 1.22 15.76
N ASP A 101 -5.10 1.69 16.10
CA ASP A 101 -5.41 3.04 16.60
C ASP A 101 -4.19 3.99 16.77
N ARG A 102 -3.41 4.23 15.71
CA ARG A 102 -2.96 5.61 15.51
C ARG A 102 -4.26 6.37 15.32
N GLY A 103 -4.45 7.46 16.05
CA GLY A 103 -5.53 8.42 15.84
C GLY A 103 -5.51 8.97 14.41
N VAL A 104 -5.79 8.10 13.44
CA VAL A 104 -6.10 8.39 12.06
C VAL A 104 -7.50 8.96 12.16
N GLU A 105 -7.54 10.24 12.50
CA GLU A 105 -8.67 11.06 12.16
C GLU A 105 -9.10 10.69 10.73
N PRO A 106 -10.41 10.47 10.49
CA PRO A 106 -10.89 10.04 9.19
C PRO A 106 -10.31 10.95 8.11
N ILE A 107 -10.02 10.40 6.93
CA ILE A 107 -9.30 11.10 5.84
C ILE A 107 -9.85 12.53 5.59
N ALA A 108 -11.16 12.73 5.77
CA ALA A 108 -11.82 14.05 5.68
C ALA A 108 -11.29 15.10 6.68
N GLU A 109 -10.89 14.69 7.87
CA GLU A 109 -10.45 15.53 8.98
C GLU A 109 -8.94 15.85 8.88
N GLN A 110 -8.11 14.93 8.36
CA GLN A 110 -6.71 15.21 8.02
C GLN A 110 -6.60 16.23 6.87
N LEU A 111 -7.54 16.18 5.91
CA LEU A 111 -7.62 17.15 4.81
C LEU A 111 -8.06 18.55 5.28
N ARG A 112 -8.82 18.66 6.37
CA ARG A 112 -9.22 19.96 6.97
C ARG A 112 -8.08 20.68 7.70
N LYS A 113 -7.11 19.93 8.22
CA LYS A 113 -6.01 20.47 9.03
C LYS A 113 -4.79 20.92 8.21
N ARG A 114 -4.76 20.66 6.90
CA ARG A 114 -3.69 21.17 6.02
C ARG A 114 -3.93 22.66 5.74
N PRO A 115 -2.94 23.55 5.99
CA PRO A 115 -3.06 24.94 5.55
C PRO A 115 -3.19 24.98 4.02
N PRO A 116 -4.00 25.90 3.46
CA PRO A 116 -4.13 26.03 2.02
C PRO A 116 -2.76 26.27 1.40
N LEU A 117 -2.46 25.57 0.30
CA LEU A 117 -1.29 25.84 -0.52
C LEU A 117 -1.43 27.27 -1.08
N ILE A 118 -0.80 28.23 -0.41
CA ILE A 118 -0.63 29.57 -0.96
C ILE A 118 0.46 29.44 -2.02
N CYS A 119 0.07 29.42 -3.29
CA CYS A 119 0.99 29.69 -4.41
C CYS A 119 1.54 31.11 -4.22
N GLY A 120 2.83 31.20 -3.94
CA GLY A 120 3.63 32.43 -4.13
C GLY A 120 4.20 32.48 -5.53
#